data_AF-A0A3D5QDD8-F1
#
_entry.id   AF-A0A3D5QDD8-F1
#
_cell.length_a   1.000
_cell.length_b   1.000
_cell.length_c   1.000
_cell.angle_alpha   90.00
_cell.angle_beta   90.00
_cell.angle_gamma   90.00
#
_symmetry.space_group_name_H-M   'P 1'
#
loop_
_entity.id
_entity.type
_entity.pdbx_description
1 polymer ?
#
loop_
_entity_poly.entity_id
_entity_poly.type
_entity_poly.pdbx_seq_one_letter_code
_entity_poly.pdbx_strand_id
1 'polypeptide(L)'
;MDLWFTEVYENASGYTIKIKETLYSGKSKYQQLDILQTEQLGKMMVLDGLIMLTEANEFSYHEMIAHVPMTAHPNPERVLIIGGGDGGTAREVLKHNCVKECVMVEIDELV
;
A
#
# COMPACT_ATOMS: atom_id res chain seq x y z
N MET A 1 -18.18 0.06 21.14
CA MET A 1 -17.07 0.96 21.52
C MET A 1 -16.69 1.71 20.26
N ASP A 2 -16.69 3.04 20.27
CA ASP A 2 -16.29 3.81 19.08
C ASP A 2 -14.77 3.79 18.98
N LEU A 3 -14.23 3.05 18.00
CA LEU A 3 -12.80 2.97 17.74
C LEU A 3 -12.46 3.88 16.56
N TRP A 4 -11.45 4.73 16.75
CA TRP A 4 -10.98 5.69 15.76
C TRP A 4 -9.47 5.57 15.63
N PHE A 5 -8.99 5.47 14.40
CA PHE A 5 -7.58 5.62 14.08
C PHE A 5 -7.32 7.07 13.68
N THR A 6 -6.22 7.66 14.13
CA THR A 6 -5.82 9.02 13.75
C THR A 6 -4.35 9.02 13.33
N GLU A 7 -4.10 9.34 12.07
CA GLU A 7 -2.78 9.70 11.58
C GLU A 7 -2.53 11.18 11.89
N VAL A 8 -1.39 11.50 12.51
CA VAL A 8 -1.05 12.85 12.95
C VAL A 8 0.17 13.35 12.18
N TYR A 9 0.07 14.54 11.59
CA TYR A 9 1.15 15.23 10.89
C TYR A 9 1.64 16.42 11.73
N GLU A 10 2.94 16.40 12.08
CA GLU A 10 3.66 17.47 12.78
C GLU A 10 2.96 18.02 14.04
N ASN A 11 2.07 17.23 14.67
CA ASN A 11 1.18 17.66 15.75
C ASN A 11 0.33 18.90 15.42
N ALA A 12 0.15 19.21 14.14
CA ALA A 12 -0.57 20.39 13.65
C ALA A 12 -1.85 20.01 12.91
N SER A 13 -1.87 18.85 12.25
CA SER A 13 -3.03 18.33 11.52
C SER A 13 -3.07 16.80 11.61
N GLY A 14 -4.16 16.21 11.12
CA GLY A 14 -4.29 14.76 11.10
C GLY A 14 -5.51 14.30 10.31
N TYR A 15 -5.54 13.00 10.03
CA TYR A 15 -6.66 12.34 9.37
C TYR A 15 -7.23 11.26 10.29
N THR A 16 -8.53 11.33 10.55
CA THR A 16 -9.20 10.42 11.49
C THR A 16 -10.20 9.55 10.75
N ILE A 17 -10.08 8.22 10.91
CA ILE A 17 -10.92 7.21 10.26
C ILE A 17 -11.55 6.33 11.33
N LYS A 18 -12.86 6.08 11.20
CA LYS A 18 -13.57 5.15 12.07
C LYS A 18 -13.21 3.71 11.70
N ILE A 19 -12.82 2.92 12.71
CA ILE A 19 -12.46 1.51 12.54
C ILE A 19 -13.41 0.61 13.33
N LYS A 20 -13.56 -0.61 12.82
CA LYS A 20 -14.32 -1.69 13.48
C LYS A 20 -13.42 -2.47 14.44
N GLU A 21 -12.24 -2.85 13.97
CA GLU A 21 -11.29 -3.68 14.70
C GLU A 21 -9.89 -3.64 14.08
N THR A 22 -8.90 -4.11 14.83
CA THR A 22 -7.54 -4.40 14.34
C THR A 22 -7.48 -5.87 13.93
N LEU A 23 -7.24 -6.12 12.65
CA LEU A 23 -7.15 -7.47 12.07
C LEU A 23 -5.77 -8.10 12.29
N TYR A 24 -4.72 -7.27 12.24
CA TYR A 24 -3.34 -7.69 12.45
C TYR A 24 -2.54 -6.54 13.05
N SER A 25 -1.56 -6.87 13.90
CA SER A 25 -0.57 -5.93 14.42
C SER A 25 0.73 -6.69 14.66
N GLY A 26 1.83 -6.22 14.06
CA GLY A 26 3.14 -6.86 14.12
C GLY A 26 4.26 -5.85 13.99
N LYS A 27 5.39 -6.10 14.65
CA LYS A 27 6.57 -5.23 14.59
C LYS A 27 7.75 -5.99 14.01
N SER A 28 8.31 -5.50 12.91
CA SER A 28 9.55 -6.01 12.32
C SER A 28 10.77 -5.31 12.93
N LYS A 29 11.96 -5.62 12.41
CA LYS A 29 13.18 -4.86 12.72
C LYS A 29 13.18 -3.45 12.12
N TYR A 30 12.27 -3.15 11.20
CA TYR A 30 12.22 -1.88 10.47
C TYR A 30 11.09 -0.98 10.96
N GLN A 31 9.87 -1.53 11.16
CA GLN A 31 8.67 -0.74 11.40
C GLN A 31 7.54 -1.55 12.08
N GLN A 32 6.54 -0.83 12.58
CA GLN A 32 5.25 -1.38 13.00
C GLN A 32 4.33 -1.53 11.78
N LEU A 33 3.66 -2.67 11.64
CA LEU A 33 2.63 -2.95 10.64
C LEU A 33 1.30 -3.23 11.35
N ASP A 34 0.27 -2.49 10.98
CA ASP A 34 -1.10 -2.74 11.43
C ASP A 34 -2.05 -2.86 10.23
N ILE A 35 -2.93 -3.87 10.27
CA ILE A 35 -4.05 -4.00 9.33
C ILE A 35 -5.34 -3.76 10.10
N LEU A 36 -6.06 -2.72 9.71
CA LEU A 36 -7.27 -2.27 10.38
C LEU A 36 -8.48 -2.50 9.48
N GLN A 37 -9.59 -2.97 10.04
CA GLN A 37 -10.87 -2.97 9.34
C GLN A 37 -11.54 -1.63 9.55
N THR A 38 -11.72 -0.84 8.49
CA THR A 38 -12.43 0.45 8.58
C THR A 38 -13.94 0.26 8.43
N GLU A 39 -14.71 1.29 8.79
CA GLU A 39 -16.17 1.29 8.59
C GLU A 39 -16.57 1.34 7.11
N GLN A 40 -15.87 2.14 6.29
CA GLN A 40 -16.29 2.46 4.91
C GLN A 40 -15.24 2.19 3.84
N LEU A 41 -13.94 2.18 4.18
CA LEU A 41 -12.84 2.12 3.21
C LEU A 41 -12.27 0.70 3.03
N GLY A 42 -12.93 -0.31 3.61
CA GLY A 42 -12.44 -1.69 3.63
C GLY A 42 -11.26 -1.86 4.58
N LYS A 43 -10.33 -2.77 4.24
CA LYS A 43 -9.09 -2.95 4.99
C LYS A 43 -8.14 -1.77 4.76
N MET A 44 -7.46 -1.34 5.81
CA MET A 44 -6.48 -0.26 5.78
C MET A 44 -5.14 -0.77 6.31
N MET A 45 -4.07 -0.54 5.55
CA MET A 45 -2.71 -0.85 5.96
C MET A 45 -2.05 0.40 6.52
N VAL A 46 -1.42 0.25 7.68
CA VAL A 46 -0.74 1.31 8.41
C VAL A 46 0.69 0.86 8.71
N LEU A 47 1.66 1.72 8.43
CA LEU A 47 3.07 1.52 8.79
C LEU A 47 3.53 2.65 9.70
N ASP A 48 4.07 2.33 10.88
CA ASP A 48 4.50 3.30 11.90
C ASP A 48 3.47 4.41 12.21
N GLY A 49 2.18 4.07 12.15
CA GLY A 49 1.08 5.00 12.40
C GLY A 49 0.70 5.90 11.21
N LEU A 50 1.29 5.67 10.03
CA LEU A 50 0.96 6.36 8.78
C LEU A 50 0.10 5.45 7.89
N ILE A 51 -0.96 6.00 7.31
CA ILE A 51 -1.82 5.25 6.39
C ILE A 51 -1.09 5.07 5.08
N MET A 52 -0.88 3.81 4.69
CA MET A 52 -0.26 3.48 3.41
C MET A 52 -1.30 3.37 2.31
N LEU A 53 -2.38 2.65 2.57
CA LEU A 53 -3.46 2.42 1.61
C LEU A 53 -4.75 1.93 2.28
N THR A 54 -5.85 2.08 1.54
CA THR A 54 -7.14 1.46 1.86
C THR A 54 -7.62 0.64 0.67
N GLU A 55 -8.31 -0.46 0.93
CA GLU A 55 -8.89 -1.34 -0.09
C GLU A 55 -9.81 -0.57 -1.06
N ALA A 56 -10.54 0.42 -0.58
CA ALA A 56 -11.44 1.22 -1.41
C ALA A 56 -10.73 2.16 -2.41
N ASN A 57 -9.49 2.59 -2.12
CA ASN A 57 -8.85 3.67 -2.89
C ASN A 57 -7.44 3.36 -3.41
N GLU A 58 -6.84 2.24 -3.00
CA GLU A 58 -5.48 1.84 -3.43
C GLU A 58 -5.31 1.81 -4.95
N PHE A 59 -6.38 1.50 -5.71
CA PHE A 59 -6.35 1.49 -7.17
C PHE A 59 -5.87 2.83 -7.74
N SER A 60 -6.28 3.95 -7.17
CA SER A 60 -5.92 5.28 -7.67
C SER A 60 -4.42 5.57 -7.56
N TYR A 61 -3.78 5.04 -6.52
CA TYR A 61 -2.34 5.11 -6.33
C TYR A 61 -1.61 4.11 -7.24
N HIS A 62 -2.04 2.85 -7.24
CA HIS A 62 -1.36 1.77 -7.96
C HIS A 62 -1.47 1.89 -9.48
N GLU A 63 -2.63 2.29 -10.00
CA GLU A 63 -2.80 2.52 -11.44
C GLU A 63 -1.89 3.65 -11.90
N MET A 64 -1.77 4.73 -11.12
CA MET A 64 -0.92 5.87 -11.49
C MET A 64 0.56 5.54 -11.44
N ILE A 65 1.03 4.87 -10.39
CA ILE A 65 2.46 4.54 -10.25
C ILE A 65 2.90 3.47 -11.27
N ALA A 66 2.00 2.55 -11.68
CA ALA A 66 2.33 1.49 -12.62
C ALA A 66 2.03 1.88 -14.08
N HIS A 67 0.83 2.33 -14.43
CA HIS A 67 0.44 2.47 -15.84
C HIS A 67 1.10 3.66 -16.52
N VAL A 68 1.38 4.76 -15.82
CA VAL A 68 2.06 5.93 -16.41
C VAL A 68 3.42 5.55 -17.02
N PRO A 69 4.37 4.95 -16.27
CA PRO A 69 5.65 4.56 -16.87
C PRO A 69 5.52 3.42 -17.89
N MET A 70 4.63 2.44 -17.64
CA MET A 70 4.46 1.29 -18.51
C MET A 70 3.86 1.64 -19.88
N THR A 71 3.02 2.66 -19.95
CA THR A 71 2.44 3.14 -21.23
C THR A 71 3.34 4.14 -21.95
N ALA A 72 4.22 4.84 -21.24
CA ALA A 72 5.19 5.77 -21.83
C ALA A 72 6.36 5.04 -22.50
N HIS A 73 6.72 3.85 -22.02
CA HIS A 73 7.80 3.04 -22.59
C HIS A 73 7.30 2.21 -23.79
N PRO A 74 8.04 2.13 -24.92
CA PRO A 74 7.53 1.45 -26.12
C PRO A 74 7.39 -0.08 -25.98
N ASN A 75 8.19 -0.73 -25.13
CA ASN A 75 8.10 -2.17 -24.87
C ASN A 75 8.72 -2.57 -23.49
N PRO A 76 8.03 -2.32 -22.37
CA PRO A 76 8.57 -2.56 -21.03
C PRO A 76 8.50 -4.05 -20.62
N GLU A 77 9.48 -4.85 -21.04
CA GLU A 77 9.46 -6.30 -20.80
C GLU A 77 10.01 -6.74 -19.43
N ARG A 78 10.86 -5.93 -18.80
CA ARG A 78 11.51 -6.23 -17.52
C ARG A 78 11.34 -5.06 -16.57
N VAL A 79 10.72 -5.31 -15.42
CA VAL A 79 10.35 -4.27 -14.45
C VAL A 79 10.97 -4.58 -13.10
N LEU A 80 11.56 -3.57 -12.47
CA LEU A 80 12.05 -3.61 -11.09
C LEU A 80 11.15 -2.70 -10.24
N ILE A 81 10.59 -3.26 -9.17
CA ILE A 81 9.86 -2.56 -8.13
C ILE A 81 10.74 -2.54 -6.88
N ILE A 82 10.98 -1.36 -6.32
CA ILE A 82 11.70 -1.18 -5.06
C ILE A 82 10.67 -0.85 -3.99
N GLY A 83 10.61 -1.66 -2.94
CA GLY A 83 9.50 -1.67 -1.98
C GLY A 83 8.26 -2.35 -2.57
N GLY A 84 7.08 -1.81 -2.26
CA GLY A 84 5.81 -2.30 -2.79
C GLY A 84 5.34 -3.62 -2.17
N GLY A 85 5.75 -3.92 -0.93
CA GLY A 85 5.42 -5.16 -0.21
C GLY A 85 3.92 -5.49 -0.17
N ASP A 86 3.03 -4.50 -0.24
CA ASP A 86 1.58 -4.72 -0.34
C ASP A 86 1.14 -5.42 -1.66
N GLY A 87 2.02 -5.44 -2.66
CA GLY A 87 1.84 -6.14 -3.94
C GLY A 87 0.96 -5.43 -4.96
N GLY A 88 0.33 -4.29 -4.63
CA GLY A 88 -0.57 -3.58 -5.53
C GLY A 88 0.14 -3.06 -6.78
N THR A 89 1.38 -2.56 -6.66
CA THR A 89 2.17 -2.13 -7.83
C THR A 89 2.48 -3.31 -8.76
N ALA A 90 2.89 -4.46 -8.20
CA ALA A 90 3.18 -5.65 -8.99
C ALA A 90 1.92 -6.17 -9.70
N ARG A 91 0.77 -6.16 -9.03
CA ARG A 91 -0.53 -6.50 -9.62
C ARG A 91 -0.83 -5.67 -10.87
N GLU A 92 -0.62 -4.36 -10.81
CA GLU A 92 -0.88 -3.46 -11.95
C GLU A 92 0.14 -3.61 -13.08
N VAL A 93 1.43 -3.78 -12.75
CA VAL A 93 2.48 -4.06 -13.75
C VAL A 93 2.18 -5.35 -14.52
N LEU A 94 1.75 -6.41 -13.83
CA LEU A 94 1.45 -7.71 -14.43
C LEU A 94 0.19 -7.73 -15.31
N LYS A 95 -0.61 -6.65 -15.35
CA LYS A 95 -1.70 -6.49 -16.35
C LYS A 95 -1.18 -6.22 -17.76
N HIS A 96 0.09 -5.82 -17.92
CA HIS A 96 0.70 -5.56 -19.22
C HIS A 96 1.29 -6.85 -19.81
N ASN A 97 0.64 -7.40 -20.83
CA ASN A 97 1.04 -8.67 -21.45
C ASN A 97 2.46 -8.72 -22.04
N CYS A 98 3.12 -7.57 -22.24
CA CYS A 98 4.50 -7.50 -22.72
C CYS A 98 5.54 -7.79 -21.63
N VAL A 99 5.16 -7.75 -20.35
CA VAL A 99 6.04 -8.02 -19.21
C VAL A 99 6.43 -9.50 -19.20
N LYS A 100 7.74 -9.76 -19.19
CA LYS A 100 8.34 -11.10 -19.09
C LYS A 100 8.94 -11.36 -17.70
N GLU A 101 9.36 -10.31 -17.02
CA GLU A 101 9.94 -10.38 -15.67
C GLU A 101 9.52 -9.16 -14.85
N CYS A 102 9.04 -9.38 -13.63
CA CYS A 102 8.75 -8.35 -12.64
C CYS A 102 9.44 -8.74 -11.34
N VAL A 103 10.49 -8.01 -10.96
CA VAL A 103 11.23 -8.24 -9.72
C VAL A 103 10.78 -7.22 -8.68
N MET A 104 10.32 -7.68 -7.53
CA MET A 104 10.00 -6.84 -6.38
C MET A 104 11.08 -7.04 -5.31
N VAL A 105 11.68 -5.95 -4.86
CA VAL A 105 12.71 -5.95 -3.83
C VAL A 105 12.18 -5.19 -2.61
N GLU A 106 11.63 -5.94 -1.67
CA GLU A 106 11.16 -5.45 -0.38
C GLU A 106 12.18 -5.80 0.71
N ILE A 107 12.49 -4.81 1.56
CA ILE A 107 13.49 -4.94 2.61
C ILE A 107 12.91 -5.63 3.87
N ASP A 108 11.61 -5.49 4.06
CA ASP A 108 10.86 -6.00 5.21
C ASP A 108 9.93 -7.16 4.84
N GLU A 109 10.34 -8.39 5.13
CA GLU A 109 9.55 -9.61 4.87
C GLU A 109 8.21 -9.64 5.62
N LEU A 110 8.04 -8.81 6.66
CA LEU A 110 6.77 -8.71 7.36
C LEU A 110 5.67 -8.04 6.52
N VAL A 111 6.05 -7.14 5.61
CA VAL A 111 5.16 -6.33 4.76
C VAL A 111 4.82 -7.10 3.50
#